data_AF-R7S553-F1
#
_entry.id   AF-R7S553-F1
#
_cell.length_a   1.000
_cell.length_b   1.000
_cell.length_c   1.000
_cell.angle_alpha   90.00
_cell.angle_beta   90.00
_cell.angle_gamma   90.00
#
_symmetry.space_group_name_H-M   'P 1'
#
loop_
_entity.id
_entity.type
_entity.pdbx_description
1 polymer ?
#
loop_
_entity_poly.entity_id
_entity_poly.type
_entity_poly.pdbx_seq_one_letter_code
_entity_poly.pdbx_strand_id
1 'polypeptide(L)'
;NFSVLFGVALLPHFWFTAVFTIYTNLFQAVFDWSAIVSAIHFLPVGIVASVVSCTGPLARIIEPKWIILTGEALLIVATILLALASSPNAYWPFVFSAFVVGATGAMLTFTHTNIAIFRTTPSRMAGTVGAIYNGAFQLGYAVGIATVSSVESSVEKKSSRGFDEYEGRAAALWFMLGVVGVETISVLTFYRVGREVADVGR
;
A
#
# COMPACT_ATOMS: atom_id res chain seq x y z
N ASN A 1 19.47 -6.47 -3.75
CA ASN A 1 18.16 -6.47 -4.44
C ASN A 1 17.06 -7.19 -3.66
N PHE A 2 17.28 -8.42 -3.16
CA PHE A 2 16.24 -9.16 -2.43
C PHE A 2 15.70 -8.43 -1.18
N SER A 3 16.57 -7.88 -0.32
CA SER A 3 16.13 -7.13 0.88
C SER A 3 15.33 -5.87 0.57
N VAL A 4 15.61 -5.21 -0.56
CA VAL A 4 14.87 -4.02 -1.02
C VAL A 4 13.48 -4.44 -1.51
N LEU A 5 13.40 -5.49 -2.33
CA LEU A 5 12.13 -6.06 -2.77
C LEU A 5 11.30 -6.62 -1.60
N PHE A 6 11.97 -7.13 -0.57
CA PHE A 6 11.31 -7.56 0.67
C PHE A 6 10.72 -6.37 1.42
N GLY A 7 11.43 -5.24 1.51
CA GLY A 7 10.88 -3.99 2.02
C GLY A 7 9.65 -3.53 1.23
N VAL A 8 9.74 -3.60 -0.11
CA VAL A 8 8.63 -3.25 -1.00
C VAL A 8 7.41 -4.14 -0.87
N ALA A 9 7.63 -5.40 -0.48
CA ALA A 9 6.54 -6.32 -0.14
C ALA A 9 5.68 -5.80 1.01
N LEU A 10 6.31 -5.21 2.02
CA LEU A 10 5.63 -4.84 3.25
C LEU A 10 4.59 -3.75 3.00
N LEU A 11 4.84 -2.89 2.01
CA LEU A 11 4.15 -1.63 1.87
C LEU A 11 2.71 -1.73 1.33
N PRO A 12 2.39 -2.53 0.30
CA PRO A 12 1.02 -2.70 -0.16
C PRO A 12 0.09 -3.24 0.93
N HIS A 13 0.57 -4.22 1.72
CA HIS A 13 -0.23 -4.80 2.80
C HIS A 13 -0.34 -3.85 3.99
N PHE A 14 0.76 -3.20 4.39
CA PHE A 14 0.70 -2.13 5.37
C PHE A 14 -0.31 -1.05 4.95
N TRP A 15 -0.33 -0.70 3.65
CA TRP A 15 -1.19 0.34 3.13
C TRP A 15 -2.66 -0.02 3.16
N PHE A 16 -3.02 -1.16 2.58
CA PHE A 16 -4.40 -1.64 2.61
C PHE A 16 -4.90 -1.77 4.03
N THR A 17 -4.13 -2.37 4.93
CA THR A 17 -4.56 -2.59 6.30
C THR A 17 -4.82 -1.29 7.05
N ALA A 18 -3.90 -0.32 6.94
CA ALA A 18 -4.10 0.97 7.60
C ALA A 18 -5.34 1.69 7.08
N VAL A 19 -5.53 1.73 5.75
CA VAL A 19 -6.68 2.38 5.11
C VAL A 19 -7.99 1.68 5.50
N PHE A 20 -8.03 0.34 5.44
CA PHE A 20 -9.22 -0.42 5.83
C PHE A 20 -9.57 -0.21 7.30
N THR A 21 -8.59 -0.24 8.22
CA THR A 21 -8.83 -0.02 9.65
C THR A 21 -9.38 1.38 9.91
N ILE A 22 -8.71 2.43 9.40
CA ILE A 22 -9.10 3.83 9.61
C ILE A 22 -10.49 4.11 9.04
N TYR A 23 -10.76 3.69 7.80
CA TYR A 23 -12.03 4.01 7.14
C TYR A 23 -13.19 3.14 7.61
N THR A 24 -12.96 1.88 8.00
CA THR A 24 -14.00 1.07 8.62
C THR A 24 -14.44 1.70 9.94
N ASN A 25 -13.48 2.16 10.75
CA ASN A 25 -13.78 2.87 11.99
C ASN A 25 -14.45 4.23 11.73
N LEU A 26 -14.00 5.00 10.74
CA LEU A 26 -14.64 6.27 10.35
C LEU A 26 -16.09 6.10 9.91
N PHE A 27 -16.38 5.15 9.01
CA PHE A 27 -17.73 4.97 8.48
C PHE A 27 -18.69 4.43 9.54
N GLN A 28 -18.26 3.49 10.37
CA GLN A 28 -19.15 2.85 11.34
C GLN A 28 -19.23 3.61 12.66
N ALA A 29 -18.11 4.07 13.22
CA ALA A 29 -18.10 4.68 14.55
C ALA A 29 -18.38 6.20 14.54
N VAL A 30 -18.10 6.90 13.43
CA VAL A 30 -18.24 8.36 13.36
C VAL A 30 -19.36 8.78 12.41
N PHE A 31 -19.46 8.17 11.23
CA PHE A 31 -20.58 8.48 10.30
C PHE A 31 -21.86 7.69 10.60
N ASP A 32 -21.80 6.77 11.56
CA ASP A 32 -22.92 5.89 11.97
C ASP A 32 -23.54 5.12 10.78
N TRP A 33 -22.71 4.79 9.78
CA TRP A 33 -23.12 4.00 8.63
C TRP A 33 -23.20 2.53 9.00
N SER A 34 -24.24 1.85 8.51
CA SER A 34 -24.33 0.40 8.61
C SER A 34 -23.11 -0.29 8.00
N ALA A 35 -22.70 -1.43 8.59
CA ALA A 35 -21.60 -2.26 8.08
C ALA A 35 -21.78 -2.65 6.60
N ILE A 36 -23.04 -2.86 6.16
CA ILE A 36 -23.36 -3.17 4.75
C ILE A 36 -23.06 -1.97 3.84
N VAL A 37 -23.42 -0.77 4.27
CA VAL A 37 -23.15 0.46 3.51
C VAL A 37 -21.64 0.68 3.39
N SER A 38 -20.90 0.49 4.48
CA SER A 38 -19.43 0.56 4.48
C SER A 38 -18.81 -0.46 3.51
N ALA A 39 -19.31 -1.70 3.50
CA ALA A 39 -18.82 -2.74 2.60
C ALA A 39 -19.04 -2.40 1.12
N ILE A 40 -20.20 -1.84 0.76
CA ILE A 40 -20.49 -1.38 -0.61
C ILE A 40 -19.49 -0.31 -1.06
N HIS A 41 -19.13 0.61 -0.16
CA HIS A 41 -18.16 1.65 -0.41
C HIS A 41 -16.72 1.14 -0.57
N PHE A 42 -16.41 -0.06 -0.06
CA PHE A 42 -15.14 -0.75 -0.30
C PHE A 42 -15.11 -1.61 -1.57
N LEU A 43 -16.25 -1.94 -2.19
CA LEU A 43 -16.28 -2.73 -3.42
C LEU A 43 -15.40 -2.18 -4.55
N PRO A 44 -15.32 -0.86 -4.80
CA PRO A 44 -14.45 -0.31 -5.84
C PRO A 44 -12.99 -0.69 -5.66
N VAL A 45 -12.51 -0.77 -4.41
CA VAL A 45 -11.13 -1.19 -4.09
C VAL A 45 -10.87 -2.60 -4.61
N GLY A 46 -11.79 -3.54 -4.32
CA GLY A 46 -11.67 -4.93 -4.77
C GLY A 46 -11.75 -5.09 -6.28
N ILE A 47 -12.63 -4.34 -6.94
CA ILE A 47 -12.76 -4.36 -8.41
C ILE A 47 -11.48 -3.84 -9.07
N VAL A 48 -10.99 -2.67 -8.64
CA VAL A 48 -9.76 -2.07 -9.18
C VAL A 48 -8.56 -2.99 -8.95
N ALA A 49 -8.41 -3.50 -7.73
CA ALA A 49 -7.36 -4.48 -7.40
C ALA A 49 -7.43 -5.71 -8.33
N SER A 50 -8.62 -6.24 -8.60
CA SER A 50 -8.78 -7.39 -9.50
C SER A 50 -8.38 -7.06 -10.95
N VAL A 51 -8.81 -5.91 -11.46
CA VAL A 51 -8.46 -5.45 -12.82
C VAL A 51 -6.95 -5.23 -12.96
N VAL A 52 -6.34 -4.60 -11.96
CA VAL A 52 -4.90 -4.29 -11.96
C VAL A 52 -4.06 -5.55 -11.78
N SER A 53 -4.57 -6.60 -11.13
CA SER A 53 -3.87 -7.89 -11.09
C SER A 53 -3.63 -8.49 -12.49
N CYS A 54 -4.39 -8.09 -13.51
CA CYS A 54 -4.19 -8.52 -14.90
C CYS A 54 -2.99 -7.84 -15.57
N THR A 55 -2.31 -6.87 -14.95
CA THR A 55 -1.14 -6.19 -15.54
C THR A 55 0.15 -7.01 -15.47
N GLY A 56 0.11 -8.24 -14.94
CA GLY A 56 1.27 -9.14 -14.87
C GLY A 56 2.07 -9.29 -16.18
N PRO A 57 1.44 -9.41 -17.38
CA PRO A 57 2.15 -9.47 -18.65
C PRO A 57 3.00 -8.22 -18.96
N LEU A 58 2.66 -7.06 -18.39
CA LEU A 58 3.37 -5.79 -18.60
C LEU A 58 4.82 -5.85 -18.10
N ALA A 59 5.11 -6.73 -17.13
CA ALA A 59 6.46 -7.00 -16.62
C ALA A 59 7.39 -7.67 -17.67
N ARG A 60 6.86 -8.14 -18.80
CA ARG A 60 7.65 -8.68 -19.92
C ARG A 60 8.16 -7.58 -20.85
N ILE A 61 7.51 -6.41 -20.84
CA ILE A 61 7.75 -5.31 -21.78
C ILE A 61 8.47 -4.15 -21.08
N ILE A 62 8.08 -3.86 -19.84
CA ILE A 62 8.65 -2.77 -19.03
C ILE A 62 9.43 -3.37 -17.87
N GLU A 63 10.58 -2.77 -17.55
CA GLU A 63 11.36 -3.18 -16.38
C GLU A 63 10.50 -3.06 -15.10
N PRO A 64 10.45 -4.10 -14.25
CA PRO A 64 9.67 -4.07 -13.01
C PRO A 64 9.98 -2.88 -12.10
N LYS A 65 11.21 -2.35 -12.16
CA LYS A 65 11.63 -1.15 -11.42
C LYS A 65 10.68 0.03 -11.63
N TRP A 66 10.41 0.37 -12.89
CA TRP A 66 9.64 1.56 -13.23
C TRP A 66 8.17 1.38 -12.86
N ILE A 67 7.65 0.16 -12.94
CA ILE A 67 6.26 -0.14 -12.57
C ILE A 67 6.07 -0.09 -11.05
N ILE A 68 7.07 -0.54 -10.28
CA ILE A 68 7.06 -0.42 -8.81
C ILE A 68 7.10 1.06 -8.41
N LEU A 69 8.01 1.85 -8.99
CA LEU A 69 8.11 3.28 -8.69
C LEU A 69 6.84 4.06 -9.05
N THR A 70 6.17 3.73 -10.16
CA THR A 70 4.88 4.36 -10.49
C THR A 70 3.79 3.92 -9.51
N GLY A 71 3.79 2.66 -9.07
CA GLY A 71 2.88 2.16 -8.04
C GLY A 71 3.03 2.89 -6.71
N GLU A 72 4.27 3.09 -6.26
CA GLU A 72 4.58 3.86 -5.04
C GLU A 72 4.21 5.34 -5.18
N ALA A 73 4.48 5.96 -6.32
CA ALA A 73 4.07 7.35 -6.56
C ALA A 73 2.54 7.50 -6.49
N LEU A 74 1.78 6.55 -7.03
CA LEU A 74 0.32 6.52 -6.91
C LEU A 74 -0.11 6.33 -5.45
N LEU A 75 0.61 5.52 -4.66
CA LEU A 75 0.34 5.38 -3.23
C LEU A 75 0.59 6.65 -2.44
N ILE A 76 1.64 7.40 -2.75
CA ILE A 76 1.89 8.72 -2.15
C ILE A 76 0.72 9.66 -2.47
N VAL A 77 0.33 9.76 -3.73
CA VAL A 77 -0.80 10.60 -4.15
C VAL A 77 -2.09 10.18 -3.43
N ALA A 78 -2.40 8.89 -3.41
CA ALA A 78 -3.58 8.38 -2.71
C ALA A 78 -3.56 8.71 -1.22
N THR A 79 -2.41 8.54 -0.55
CA THR A 79 -2.27 8.82 0.88
C THR A 79 -2.42 10.31 1.17
N ILE A 80 -1.93 11.20 0.29
CA ILE A 80 -2.17 12.65 0.39
C ILE A 80 -3.66 12.96 0.25
N LEU A 81 -4.33 12.39 -0.75
CA LEU A 81 -5.77 12.60 -0.95
C LEU A 81 -6.57 12.10 0.26
N LEU A 82 -6.22 10.95 0.83
CA LEU A 82 -6.85 10.45 2.04
C LEU A 82 -6.57 11.36 3.23
N ALA A 83 -5.35 11.88 3.40
CA ALA A 83 -5.02 12.78 4.52
C ALA A 83 -5.76 14.12 4.47
N LEU A 84 -6.12 14.58 3.27
CA LEU A 84 -6.86 15.83 3.06
C LEU A 84 -8.39 15.65 3.17
N ALA A 85 -8.89 14.42 3.24
CA ALA A 85 -10.33 14.11 3.22
C ALA A 85 -11.01 14.36 4.58
N SER A 86 -11.01 15.61 5.05
CA SER A 86 -11.48 16.01 6.39
C SER A 86 -13.00 16.12 6.56
N SER A 87 -13.81 15.86 5.52
CA SER A 87 -15.27 16.11 5.56
C SER A 87 -16.09 14.94 4.99
N PRO A 88 -17.29 14.64 5.52
CA PRO A 88 -18.18 13.60 4.97
C PRO A 88 -18.55 13.82 3.49
N ASN A 89 -18.67 15.07 3.05
CA ASN A 89 -18.94 15.41 1.65
C ASN A 89 -17.73 15.18 0.72
N ALA A 90 -16.55 14.92 1.28
CA ALA A 90 -15.33 14.62 0.53
C ALA A 90 -15.25 13.16 0.09
N TYR A 91 -16.21 12.30 0.46
CA TYR A 91 -16.17 10.86 0.14
C TYR A 91 -16.02 10.60 -1.36
N TRP A 92 -16.93 11.12 -2.18
CA TRP A 92 -16.93 10.89 -3.63
C TRP A 92 -15.72 11.52 -4.36
N PRO A 93 -15.35 12.78 -4.10
CA PRO A 93 -14.22 13.38 -4.83
C PRO A 93 -12.85 12.96 -4.30
N PHE A 94 -12.67 12.70 -3.01
CA PHE A 94 -11.36 12.42 -2.41
C PHE A 94 -11.19 10.96 -1.98
N VAL A 95 -12.14 10.39 -1.24
CA VAL A 95 -11.97 9.01 -0.71
C VAL A 95 -12.07 7.98 -1.81
N PHE A 96 -13.08 8.09 -2.69
CA PHE A 96 -13.24 7.18 -3.80
C PHE A 96 -12.07 7.27 -4.80
N SER A 97 -11.65 8.49 -5.16
CA SER A 97 -10.51 8.69 -6.06
C SER A 97 -9.21 8.16 -5.45
N ALA A 98 -8.98 8.40 -4.17
CA ALA A 98 -7.83 7.86 -3.46
C ALA A 98 -7.89 6.33 -3.31
N PHE A 99 -9.07 5.74 -3.12
CA PHE A 99 -9.24 4.29 -3.12
C PHE A 99 -8.91 3.69 -4.48
N VAL A 100 -9.37 4.28 -5.58
CA VAL A 100 -9.05 3.82 -6.93
C VAL A 100 -7.55 3.96 -7.21
N VAL A 101 -6.96 5.13 -6.95
CA VAL A 101 -5.54 5.42 -7.20
C VAL A 101 -4.65 4.55 -6.30
N GLY A 102 -4.98 4.46 -5.01
CA GLY A 102 -4.22 3.71 -4.02
C GLY A 102 -4.33 2.19 -4.22
N ALA A 103 -5.52 1.67 -4.54
CA ALA A 103 -5.69 0.26 -4.89
C ALA A 103 -4.90 -0.10 -6.15
N THR A 104 -4.88 0.79 -7.14
CA THR A 104 -4.07 0.63 -8.36
C THR A 104 -2.58 0.60 -8.02
N GLY A 105 -2.09 1.57 -7.25
CA GLY A 105 -0.68 1.66 -6.86
C GLY A 105 -0.22 0.46 -6.01
N ALA A 106 -1.01 0.08 -5.01
CA ALA A 106 -0.74 -1.07 -4.15
C ALA A 106 -0.70 -2.37 -4.96
N MET A 107 -1.68 -2.61 -5.83
CA MET A 107 -1.77 -3.86 -6.60
C MET A 107 -0.69 -3.96 -7.68
N LEU A 108 -0.34 -2.84 -8.33
CA LEU A 108 0.79 -2.79 -9.27
C LEU A 108 2.08 -3.16 -8.54
N THR A 109 2.35 -2.52 -7.41
CA THR A 109 3.54 -2.78 -6.59
C THR A 109 3.58 -4.24 -6.15
N PHE A 110 2.47 -4.77 -5.63
CA PHE A 110 2.35 -6.16 -5.21
C PHE A 110 2.61 -7.16 -6.34
N THR A 111 1.94 -6.99 -7.48
CA THR A 111 2.02 -7.91 -8.63
C THR A 111 3.42 -7.92 -9.23
N HIS A 112 4.00 -6.74 -9.45
CA HIS A 112 5.30 -6.63 -10.11
C HIS A 112 6.47 -6.98 -9.20
N THR A 113 6.36 -6.74 -7.89
CA THR A 113 7.36 -7.20 -6.90
C THR A 113 7.35 -8.72 -6.79
N ASN A 114 6.17 -9.36 -6.76
CA ASN A 114 6.05 -10.81 -6.84
C ASN A 114 6.76 -11.37 -8.07
N ILE A 115 6.46 -10.84 -9.25
CA ILE A 115 7.08 -11.28 -10.52
C ILE A 115 8.61 -11.09 -10.48
N ALA A 116 9.10 -9.96 -9.98
CA ALA A 116 10.54 -9.68 -9.88
C ALA A 116 11.28 -10.67 -8.95
N ILE A 117 10.66 -11.03 -7.82
CA ILE A 117 11.23 -12.00 -6.88
C ILE A 117 11.27 -13.39 -7.49
N PHE A 118 10.18 -13.84 -8.10
CA PHE A 118 10.15 -15.17 -8.72
C PHE A 118 11.08 -15.28 -9.92
N ARG A 119 11.32 -14.20 -10.67
CA ARG A 119 12.34 -14.19 -11.74
C ARG A 119 13.77 -14.35 -11.25
N THR A 120 14.07 -13.84 -10.06
CA THR A 120 15.43 -13.90 -9.47
C THR A 120 15.64 -15.14 -8.61
N THR A 121 14.60 -15.94 -8.40
CA THR A 121 14.63 -17.13 -7.55
C THR A 121 14.78 -18.41 -8.37
N PRO A 122 15.75 -19.29 -8.05
CA PRO A 122 15.85 -20.61 -8.66
C PRO A 122 14.59 -21.45 -8.41
N SER A 123 14.07 -22.15 -9.43
CA SER A 123 12.82 -22.92 -9.34
C SER A 123 12.76 -23.92 -8.18
N ARG A 124 13.92 -24.46 -7.76
CA ARG A 124 14.03 -25.38 -6.61
C ARG A 124 13.74 -24.72 -5.25
N MET A 125 13.91 -23.41 -5.13
CA MET A 125 13.69 -22.64 -3.89
C MET A 125 12.52 -21.66 -3.99
N ALA A 126 11.78 -21.66 -5.10
CA ALA A 126 10.65 -20.77 -5.33
C ALA A 126 9.58 -20.87 -4.23
N GLY A 127 9.28 -22.08 -3.74
CA GLY A 127 8.36 -22.29 -2.63
C GLY A 127 8.82 -21.63 -1.33
N THR A 128 10.10 -21.79 -0.98
CA THR A 128 10.70 -21.20 0.23
C THR A 128 10.73 -19.68 0.15
N VAL A 129 11.14 -19.12 -0.99
CA VAL A 129 11.18 -17.66 -1.18
C VAL A 129 9.76 -17.07 -1.18
N GLY A 130 8.81 -17.75 -1.81
CA GLY A 130 7.39 -17.37 -1.75
C GLY A 130 6.85 -17.38 -0.32
N ALA A 131 7.22 -18.37 0.49
CA ALA A 131 6.82 -18.43 1.90
C ALA A 131 7.43 -17.28 2.73
N ILE A 132 8.72 -16.97 2.54
CA ILE A 132 9.38 -15.83 3.19
C ILE A 132 8.71 -14.52 2.79
N TYR A 133 8.39 -14.38 1.51
CA TYR A 133 7.74 -13.19 0.96
C TYR A 133 6.31 -13.01 1.48
N ASN A 134 5.54 -14.10 1.59
CA ASN A 134 4.23 -14.07 2.22
C ASN A 134 4.32 -13.75 3.72
N GLY A 135 5.33 -14.29 4.41
CA GLY A 135 5.63 -13.92 5.79
C GLY A 135 5.90 -12.42 5.93
N ALA A 136 6.59 -11.80 4.96
CA ALA A 136 6.75 -10.36 4.89
C ALA A 136 5.39 -9.66 4.85
N PHE A 137 4.49 -10.04 3.95
CA PHE A 137 3.16 -9.41 3.86
C PHE A 137 2.40 -9.45 5.19
N GLN A 138 2.45 -10.59 5.89
CA GLN A 138 1.80 -10.73 7.19
C GLN A 138 2.46 -9.86 8.27
N LEU A 139 3.79 -9.69 8.22
CA LEU A 139 4.49 -8.73 9.08
C LEU A 139 4.07 -7.29 8.76
N GLY A 140 3.97 -6.93 7.49
CA GLY A 140 3.50 -5.60 7.06
C GLY A 140 2.07 -5.32 7.54
N TYR A 141 1.19 -6.31 7.44
CA TYR A 141 -0.18 -6.27 7.99
C TYR A 141 -0.17 -6.00 9.51
N ALA A 142 0.58 -6.79 10.27
CA ALA A 142 0.64 -6.68 11.72
C ALA A 142 1.20 -5.32 12.17
N VAL A 143 2.28 -4.85 11.53
CA VAL A 143 2.89 -3.54 11.79
C VAL A 143 1.93 -2.41 11.41
N GLY A 144 1.16 -2.56 10.33
CA GLY A 144 0.12 -1.61 9.91
C GLY A 144 -0.93 -1.37 10.98
N ILE A 145 -1.57 -2.44 11.46
CA ILE A 145 -2.57 -2.33 12.53
C ILE A 145 -1.95 -1.74 13.79
N ALA A 146 -0.79 -2.26 14.23
CA ALA A 146 -0.16 -1.79 15.45
C ALA A 146 0.16 -0.29 15.39
N THR A 147 0.64 0.18 14.24
CA THR A 147 0.95 1.59 14.02
C THR A 147 -0.32 2.45 14.06
N VAL A 148 -1.35 2.08 13.29
CA VAL A 148 -2.62 2.83 13.27
C VAL A 148 -3.22 2.92 14.66
N SER A 149 -3.39 1.78 15.35
CA SER A 149 -3.94 1.74 16.71
C SER A 149 -3.12 2.56 17.70
N SER A 150 -1.78 2.53 17.58
CA SER A 150 -0.89 3.31 18.46
C SER A 150 -1.00 4.81 18.21
N VAL A 151 -1.06 5.23 16.94
CA VAL A 151 -1.19 6.65 16.58
C VAL A 151 -2.56 7.17 16.98
N GLU A 152 -3.64 6.45 16.66
CA GLU A 152 -5.01 6.80 17.06
C GLU A 152 -5.10 6.96 18.59
N SER A 153 -4.66 5.96 19.36
CA SER A 153 -4.67 6.01 20.83
C SER A 153 -3.80 7.14 21.40
N SER A 154 -2.67 7.46 20.75
CA SER A 154 -1.77 8.53 21.22
C SER A 154 -2.34 9.92 20.98
N VAL A 155 -3.01 10.14 19.86
CA VAL A 155 -3.64 11.43 19.54
C VAL A 155 -4.92 11.62 20.36
N GLU A 156 -5.69 10.54 20.54
CA GLU A 156 -6.91 10.56 21.35
C GLU A 156 -6.63 10.92 22.81
N LYS A 157 -5.55 10.41 23.40
CA LYS A 157 -5.11 10.80 24.76
C LYS A 157 -4.74 12.28 24.90
N LYS A 158 -4.50 12.97 23.78
CA LYS A 158 -4.01 14.35 23.73
C LYS A 158 -5.11 15.36 23.37
N SER A 159 -6.23 14.90 22.77
CA SER A 159 -7.37 15.76 22.46
C SER A 159 -8.37 15.79 23.61
N SER A 160 -8.76 16.99 24.04
CA SER A 160 -9.72 17.25 25.12
C SER A 160 -11.19 16.97 24.74
N ARG A 161 -11.47 16.43 23.53
CA ARG A 161 -12.83 16.26 23.00
C ARG A 161 -13.19 14.86 22.46
N GLY A 162 -12.31 13.86 22.59
CA GLY A 162 -12.59 12.44 22.30
C GLY A 162 -12.65 12.04 20.80
N PHE A 163 -13.08 10.80 20.53
CA PHE A 163 -13.13 10.05 19.24
C PHE A 163 -13.65 10.75 17.96
N ASP A 164 -14.13 12.00 18.02
CA ASP A 164 -14.79 12.71 16.91
C ASP A 164 -13.82 13.51 16.01
N GLU A 165 -12.58 13.75 16.43
CA GLU A 165 -11.65 14.57 15.66
C GLU A 165 -10.88 13.76 14.60
N TYR A 166 -11.07 14.16 13.34
CA TYR A 166 -10.34 13.64 12.17
C TYR A 166 -8.82 13.81 12.27
N GLU A 167 -8.32 14.65 13.20
CA GLU A 167 -6.89 14.91 13.41
C GLU A 167 -6.08 13.64 13.72
N GLY A 168 -6.62 12.71 14.52
CA GLY A 168 -5.93 11.44 14.84
C GLY A 168 -5.74 10.56 13.61
N ARG A 169 -6.74 10.54 12.73
CA ARG A 169 -6.72 9.76 11.47
C ARG A 169 -5.83 10.41 10.43
N ALA A 170 -5.88 11.74 10.32
CA ALA A 170 -4.95 12.51 9.47
C ALA A 170 -3.49 12.30 9.91
N ALA A 171 -3.21 12.29 11.22
CA ALA A 171 -1.86 12.03 11.74
C ALA A 171 -1.35 10.62 11.40
N ALA A 172 -2.22 9.60 11.48
CA ALA A 172 -1.86 8.24 11.06
C ALA A 172 -1.56 8.17 9.54
N LEU A 173 -2.34 8.88 8.71
CA LEU A 173 -2.12 8.97 7.27
C LEU A 173 -0.85 9.76 6.92
N TRP A 174 -0.49 10.80 7.67
CA TRP A 174 0.78 11.51 7.51
C TRP A 174 1.98 10.67 7.91
N PHE A 175 1.89 9.91 9.01
CA PHE A 175 2.93 8.95 9.39
C PHE A 175 3.14 7.90 8.30
N MET A 176 2.04 7.36 7.80
CA MET A 176 2.01 6.42 6.68
C MET A 176 2.67 7.01 5.42
N LEU A 177 2.36 8.26 5.07
CA LEU A 177 3.02 8.95 3.96
C LEU A 177 4.53 9.04 4.14
N GLY A 178 5.00 9.28 5.37
CA GLY A 178 6.41 9.25 5.71
C GLY A 178 7.04 7.87 5.47
N VAL A 179 6.36 6.80 5.88
CA VAL A 179 6.81 5.42 5.64
C VAL A 179 6.89 5.10 4.14
N VAL A 180 5.87 5.47 3.36
CA VAL A 180 5.88 5.30 1.90
C VAL A 180 7.01 6.10 1.26
N GLY A 181 7.21 7.36 1.66
CA GLY A 181 8.30 8.19 1.12
C GLY A 181 9.69 7.63 1.40
N VAL A 182 9.95 7.13 2.61
CA VAL A 182 11.24 6.51 2.98
C VAL A 182 11.49 5.25 2.17
N GLU A 183 10.46 4.45 1.93
CA GLU A 183 10.55 3.25 1.12
C GLU A 183 10.79 3.58 -0.37
N THR A 184 10.08 4.56 -0.94
CA THR A 184 10.37 5.05 -2.29
C THR A 184 11.79 5.56 -2.46
N ILE A 185 12.32 6.28 -1.48
CA ILE A 185 13.73 6.71 -1.48
C ILE A 185 14.67 5.49 -1.41
N SER A 186 14.30 4.48 -0.63
CA SER A 186 15.07 3.23 -0.51
C SER A 186 15.09 2.45 -1.82
N VAL A 187 13.98 2.38 -2.55
CA VAL A 187 13.90 1.76 -3.87
C VAL A 187 14.69 2.57 -4.89
N LEU A 188 14.58 3.90 -4.89
CA LEU A 188 15.37 4.76 -5.78
C LEU A 188 16.87 4.60 -5.57
N THR A 189 17.33 4.48 -4.32
CA THR A 189 18.75 4.46 -3.95
C THR A 189 19.37 3.06 -4.06
N PHE A 190 18.69 2.04 -3.52
CA PHE A 190 19.25 0.69 -3.39
C PHE A 190 18.80 -0.28 -4.48
N TYR A 191 17.71 -0.01 -5.20
CA TYR A 191 17.29 -0.85 -6.32
C TYR A 191 18.07 -0.47 -7.60
N ARG A 192 19.27 -1.03 -7.73
CA ARG A 192 19.99 -1.06 -9.02
C ARG A 192 19.64 -2.35 -9.75
N VAL A 193 18.89 -2.21 -10.84
CA VAL A 193 18.84 -3.24 -11.90
C VAL A 193 20.27 -3.32 -12.42
N GLY A 194 20.95 -4.42 -12.12
CA GLY A 194 22.20 -4.72 -12.80
C GLY A 194 21.87 -4.73 -14.28
N ARG A 195 22.48 -3.82 -15.06
CA ARG A 195 22.52 -3.98 -16.50
C ARG A 195 23.06 -5.37 -16.71
N GLU A 196 22.25 -6.27 -17.27
CA GLU A 196 22.79 -7.45 -17.90
C GLU A 196 23.84 -6.91 -18.86
N VAL A 197 25.10 -7.14 -18.51
CA VAL A 197 26.21 -6.89 -19.41
C VAL A 197 25.90 -7.78 -20.60
N ALA A 198 25.44 -7.14 -21.67
CA ALA A 198 25.30 -7.73 -22.99
C ALA A 198 26.70 -8.13 -23.45
N ASP A 199 27.18 -9.25 -22.95
CA ASP A 199 28.48 -9.81 -23.34
C ASP A 199 28.49 -11.31 -23.08
N VAL A 200 27.74 -12.06 -23.89
CA VAL A 200 28.26 -13.28 -24.52
C VAL A 200 27.61 -13.38 -25.90
N GLY A 201 28.08 -12.55 -26.82
CA GLY A 201 28.13 -12.88 -28.23
C GLY A 201 29.58 -13.16 -28.59
N ARG A 202 30.01 -14.42 -28.52
CA ARG A 202 31.04 -15.06 -29.36
C ARG A 202 31.27 -16.50 -28.95
#